data_AF-A0A0B6Z4N9-F1
#
_entry.id   AF-A0A0B6Z4N9-F1
#
_cell.length_a   1.000
_cell.length_b   1.000
_cell.length_c   1.000
_cell.angle_alpha   90.00
_cell.angle_beta   90.00
_cell.angle_gamma   90.00
#
_symmetry.space_group_name_H-M   'P 1'
#
loop_
_entity.id
_entity.type
_entity.pdbx_description
1 polymer ?
#
loop_
_entity_poly.entity_id
_entity_poly.type
_entity_poly.pdbx_seq_one_letter_code
_entity_poly.pdbx_strand_id
1 'polypeptide(L)'
;NPPQAAFMSNVNKKFMSEARFLKVPWPCSYNLLNIRNLGFILPEFKALILLHKVGLDCTYRETYIDCNIHKVPDLKYFNNIQIKSALETTLTGMNEITPLDDLVAELKDMEIKTIKVTFR
;
A
#
# COMPACT_ATOMS: atom_id res chain seq x y z
N ASN A 1 11.77 44.52 -37.95
CA ASN A 1 11.18 44.36 -36.60
C ASN A 1 10.10 43.30 -36.65
N PRO A 2 10.28 42.16 -35.95
CA PRO A 2 9.50 40.93 -36.13
C PRO A 2 8.10 41.02 -35.50
N PRO A 3 7.16 40.14 -35.90
CA PRO A 3 5.80 40.12 -35.40
C PRO A 3 5.75 39.63 -33.95
N GLN A 4 4.91 40.28 -33.15
CA GLN A 4 4.65 39.93 -31.76
C GLN A 4 4.11 38.50 -31.67
N ALA A 5 4.87 37.63 -31.01
CA ALA A 5 4.45 36.28 -30.68
C ALA A 5 3.15 36.34 -29.87
N ALA A 6 2.13 35.66 -30.37
CA ALA A 6 0.88 35.42 -29.68
C ALA A 6 1.18 34.89 -28.28
N PHE A 7 0.67 35.58 -27.26
CA PHE A 7 0.59 35.08 -25.89
C PHE A 7 -0.12 33.73 -25.93
N MET A 8 0.66 32.64 -25.82
CA MET A 8 0.13 31.32 -25.60
C MET A 8 -0.67 31.39 -24.30
N SER A 9 -1.99 31.19 -24.41
CA SER A 9 -2.86 31.01 -23.27
C SER A 9 -2.25 29.93 -22.38
N ASN A 10 -1.80 30.33 -21.19
CA ASN A 10 -1.44 29.40 -20.12
C ASN A 10 -2.68 28.54 -19.85
N VAL A 11 -2.71 27.35 -20.45
CA VAL A 11 -3.62 26.29 -20.07
C VAL A 11 -3.29 26.01 -18.61
N ASN A 12 -4.13 26.51 -17.71
CA ASN A 12 -4.20 26.12 -16.32
C ASN A 12 -4.49 24.61 -16.27
N LYS A 13 -3.45 23.79 -16.49
CA LYS A 13 -3.45 22.38 -16.13
C LYS A 13 -3.45 22.37 -14.61
N LYS A 14 -4.66 22.37 -14.05
CA LYS A 14 -4.92 22.04 -12.66
C LYS A 14 -4.27 20.69 -12.44
N PHE A 15 -3.07 20.67 -11.86
CA PHE A 15 -2.44 19.44 -11.41
C PHE A 15 -3.47 18.78 -10.51
N MET A 16 -3.95 17.57 -10.86
CA MET A 16 -4.76 16.77 -9.94
C MET A 16 -3.85 16.41 -8.78
N SER A 17 -3.77 17.31 -7.80
CA SER A 17 -2.95 17.16 -6.62
C SER A 17 -3.64 16.19 -5.67
N GLU A 18 -2.88 15.18 -5.26
CA GLU A 18 -3.21 14.12 -4.30
C GLU A 18 -4.19 13.03 -4.80
N ALA A 19 -3.62 12.00 -5.42
CA ALA A 19 -4.28 10.72 -5.51
C ALA A 19 -4.31 10.07 -4.12
N ARG A 20 -5.47 10.08 -3.46
CA ARG A 20 -5.67 9.40 -2.17
C ARG A 20 -6.01 7.93 -2.39
N PHE A 21 -5.02 7.07 -2.32
CA PHE A 21 -5.18 5.62 -2.52
C PHE A 21 -5.73 4.87 -1.30
N LEU A 22 -5.78 5.50 -0.12
CA LEU A 22 -6.22 4.87 1.12
C LEU A 22 -7.40 5.61 1.76
N LYS A 23 -8.39 4.85 2.24
CA LYS A 23 -9.54 5.35 3.01
C LYS A 23 -9.09 5.98 4.33
N VAL A 24 -8.18 5.30 5.00
CA VAL A 24 -7.65 5.67 6.32
C VAL A 24 -6.13 5.85 6.25
N PRO A 25 -5.53 6.62 7.17
CA PRO A 25 -4.08 6.71 7.28
C PRO A 25 -3.45 5.33 7.49
N TRP A 26 -2.30 5.09 6.84
CA TRP A 26 -1.55 3.85 7.00
C TRP A 26 -0.96 3.76 8.43
N PRO A 27 -0.94 2.58 9.07
CA PRO A 27 -0.38 2.44 10.42
C PRO A 27 1.12 2.75 10.47
N CYS A 28 1.54 3.50 11.49
CA CYS A 28 2.94 3.95 11.62
C CYS A 28 3.93 2.82 11.88
N SER A 29 3.49 1.71 12.48
CA SER A 29 4.32 0.53 12.76
C SER A 29 4.48 -0.38 11.53
N TYR A 30 3.86 -0.06 10.39
CA TYR A 30 3.91 -0.88 9.20
C TYR A 30 4.48 -0.10 8.02
N ASN A 31 5.40 -0.72 7.30
CA ASN A 31 5.96 -0.20 6.06
C ASN A 31 5.49 -1.08 4.89
N LEU A 32 4.98 -0.42 3.86
CA LEU A 32 4.79 -1.02 2.56
C LEU A 32 6.12 -0.98 1.82
N LEU A 33 6.86 -2.10 1.84
CA LEU A 33 8.19 -2.16 1.23
C LEU A 33 8.13 -2.23 -0.29
N ASN A 34 7.15 -2.98 -0.83
CA ASN A 34 7.04 -3.18 -2.26
C ASN A 34 5.61 -3.53 -2.67
N ILE A 35 5.20 -3.09 -3.86
CA ILE A 35 4.05 -3.61 -4.59
C ILE A 35 4.51 -3.93 -6.00
N ARG A 36 4.37 -5.20 -6.40
CA ARG A 36 4.71 -5.67 -7.74
C ARG A 36 3.48 -6.26 -8.43
N ASN A 37 3.25 -5.85 -9.67
CA ASN A 37 2.28 -6.50 -10.54
C ASN A 37 2.77 -7.91 -10.95
N LEU A 38 1.93 -8.93 -10.76
CA LEU A 38 2.21 -10.32 -11.18
C LEU A 38 1.57 -10.67 -12.53
N GLY A 39 0.72 -9.81 -13.07
CA GLY A 39 0.04 -10.00 -14.34
C GLY A 39 -1.46 -9.71 -14.25
N PHE A 40 -2.07 -9.61 -15.43
CA PHE A 40 -3.51 -9.48 -15.58
C PHE A 40 -4.04 -10.64 -16.42
N ILE A 41 -5.10 -11.29 -15.96
CA ILE A 41 -5.89 -12.25 -16.74
C ILE A 41 -7.32 -11.80 -16.56
N LEU A 42 -7.86 -11.06 -17.53
CA LEU A 42 -9.20 -10.47 -17.43
C LEU A 42 -10.23 -11.52 -16.98
N PRO A 43 -11.06 -11.21 -15.96
CA PRO A 43 -11.24 -9.92 -15.29
C PRO A 43 -10.35 -9.69 -14.04
N GLU A 44 -9.36 -10.54 -13.79
CA GLU A 44 -8.57 -10.53 -12.56
C GLU A 44 -7.21 -9.86 -12.71
N PHE A 45 -6.85 -9.06 -11.71
CA PHE A 45 -5.52 -8.49 -11.56
C PHE A 45 -4.82 -9.13 -10.36
N LYS A 46 -3.53 -9.41 -10.46
CA LYS A 46 -2.76 -10.00 -9.34
C LYS A 46 -1.55 -9.13 -9.00
N ALA A 47 -1.35 -8.88 -7.72
CA ALA A 47 -0.15 -8.21 -7.23
C ALA A 47 0.48 -8.96 -6.06
N LEU A 48 1.77 -8.74 -5.86
CA LEU A 48 2.53 -9.16 -4.70
C LEU A 48 2.84 -7.94 -3.85
N ILE A 49 2.42 -7.97 -2.59
CA ILE A 49 2.62 -6.91 -1.62
C ILE A 49 3.63 -7.40 -0.59
N LEU A 50 4.66 -6.61 -0.31
CA LEU A 50 5.61 -6.86 0.77
C LEU A 50 5.36 -5.86 1.90
N LEU A 51 4.97 -6.37 3.06
CA LEU A 51 4.73 -5.61 4.27
C LEU A 51 5.80 -5.93 5.30
N HIS A 52 6.22 -4.92 6.04
CA HIS A 52 7.15 -5.06 7.15
C HIS A 52 6.61 -4.34 8.37
N LYS A 53 6.57 -5.00 9.52
CA LYS A 53 6.25 -4.33 10.77
C LYS A 53 7.54 -3.90 11.46
N VAL A 54 7.73 -2.60 11.62
CA VAL A 54 8.89 -2.08 12.35
C VAL A 54 8.76 -2.41 13.84
N GLY A 55 9.83 -2.93 14.42
CA GLY A 55 9.94 -3.05 15.87
C GLY A 55 10.15 -1.67 16.47
N LEU A 56 9.25 -1.26 17.35
CA LEU A 56 9.43 -0.06 18.16
C LEU A 56 10.01 -0.49 19.50
N ASP A 57 11.18 0.05 19.83
CA ASP A 57 11.78 -0.18 21.14
C ASP A 57 11.06 0.69 22.19
N CYS A 58 10.08 0.09 22.87
CA CYS A 58 9.29 0.75 23.92
C CYS A 58 10.11 1.09 25.19
N THR A 59 11.40 0.77 25.26
CA THR A 59 12.25 1.16 26.40
C THR A 59 12.60 2.66 26.38
N TYR A 60 12.51 3.33 25.23
CA TYR A 60 12.70 4.77 25.10
C TYR A 60 11.38 5.51 25.35
N ARG A 61 11.17 5.95 26.60
CA ARG A 61 9.95 6.67 27.03
C ARG A 61 9.91 8.16 26.65
N GLU A 62 10.94 8.67 25.99
CA GLU A 62 11.09 10.12 25.71
C GLU A 62 10.31 10.62 24.50
N THR A 63 9.78 9.71 23.68
CA THR A 63 8.90 10.10 22.57
C THR A 63 7.45 9.84 22.98
N TYR A 64 6.68 10.91 23.14
CA TYR A 64 5.23 10.89 23.14
C TYR A 64 4.75 10.42 21.76
N ILE A 65 4.90 9.14 21.48
CA ILE A 65 4.47 8.55 20.21
C ILE A 65 2.96 8.35 20.31
N ASP A 66 2.20 9.39 19.98
CA ASP A 66 0.74 9.39 19.79
C ASP A 66 0.33 8.67 18.49
N CYS A 67 1.15 7.72 18.04
CA CYS A 67 0.88 6.96 16.83
C CYS A 67 -0.16 5.89 17.16
N ASN A 68 -1.01 5.58 16.20
CA ASN A 68 -1.85 4.39 16.24
C ASN A 68 -1.00 3.11 16.08
N ILE A 69 -0.07 2.88 17.02
CA ILE A 69 0.98 1.84 16.97
C ILE A 69 0.37 0.44 16.87
N HIS A 70 -0.84 0.28 17.43
CA HIS A 70 -1.57 -0.98 17.49
C HIS A 70 -2.52 -1.23 16.31
N LYS A 71 -2.61 -0.32 15.32
CA LYS A 71 -3.47 -0.57 14.15
C LYS A 71 -2.81 -1.59 13.23
N VAL A 72 -3.52 -2.67 12.94
CA VAL A 72 -3.12 -3.65 11.93
C VAL A 72 -3.58 -3.16 10.55
N PRO A 73 -2.75 -3.26 9.51
CA PRO A 73 -3.17 -2.91 8.16
C PRO A 73 -4.24 -3.88 7.67
N ASP A 74 -5.37 -3.32 7.24
CA ASP A 74 -6.43 -4.02 6.53
C ASP A 74 -6.32 -3.67 5.04
N LEU A 75 -6.19 -4.66 4.18
CA LEU A 75 -6.08 -4.42 2.74
C LEU A 75 -7.37 -3.83 2.15
N LYS A 76 -8.51 -3.88 2.85
CA LYS A 76 -9.76 -3.18 2.47
C LYS A 76 -9.64 -1.66 2.50
N TYR A 77 -8.55 -1.12 3.06
CA TYR A 77 -8.28 0.32 3.11
C TYR A 77 -7.93 0.91 1.74
N PHE A 78 -7.56 0.12 0.73
CA PHE A 78 -7.36 0.64 -0.62
C PHE A 78 -8.68 1.21 -1.20
N ASN A 79 -8.59 2.40 -1.78
CA ASN A 79 -9.69 3.07 -2.46
C ASN A 79 -9.89 2.51 -3.87
N ASN A 80 -11.15 2.42 -4.30
CA ASN A 80 -11.53 2.11 -5.69
C ASN A 80 -10.99 0.77 -6.22
N ILE A 81 -10.71 -0.18 -5.33
CA ILE A 81 -10.23 -1.52 -5.69
C ILE A 81 -11.01 -2.56 -4.87
N GLN A 82 -11.56 -3.57 -5.53
CA GLN A 82 -12.19 -4.71 -4.86
C GLN A 82 -11.21 -5.87 -4.76
N ILE A 83 -10.81 -6.21 -3.55
CA ILE A 83 -9.97 -7.38 -3.30
C ILE A 83 -10.86 -8.63 -3.28
N LYS A 84 -10.58 -9.58 -4.17
CA LYS A 84 -11.25 -10.88 -4.24
C LYS A 84 -10.65 -11.87 -3.25
N SER A 85 -9.32 -11.90 -3.17
CA SER A 85 -8.60 -12.79 -2.25
C SER A 85 -7.21 -12.25 -1.91
N ALA A 86 -6.72 -12.64 -0.75
CA ALA A 86 -5.35 -12.41 -0.31
C ALA A 86 -4.77 -13.71 0.25
N LEU A 87 -3.55 -14.04 -0.16
CA LEU A 87 -2.84 -15.26 0.21
C LEU A 87 -1.45 -14.87 0.71
N GLU A 88 -1.08 -15.32 1.89
CA GLU A 88 0.30 -15.25 2.35
C GLU A 88 1.17 -16.16 1.48
N THR A 89 2.36 -15.67 1.15
CA THR A 89 3.33 -16.39 0.34
C THR A 89 4.71 -16.34 0.97
N THR A 90 5.63 -17.16 0.45
CA THR A 90 7.07 -16.98 0.76
C THR A 90 7.55 -15.58 0.38
N LEU A 91 8.69 -15.17 0.92
CA LEU A 91 9.29 -13.86 0.62
C LEU A 91 9.43 -13.61 -0.89
N THR A 92 9.74 -14.67 -1.65
CA THR A 92 9.89 -14.65 -3.11
C THR A 92 8.57 -14.69 -3.89
N GLY A 93 7.43 -14.93 -3.22
CA GLY A 93 6.12 -15.06 -3.85
C GLY A 93 5.93 -16.35 -4.65
N MET A 94 6.84 -17.33 -4.52
CA MET A 94 6.76 -18.58 -5.30
C MET A 94 5.78 -19.60 -4.72
N ASN A 95 5.73 -19.71 -3.39
CA ASN A 95 4.86 -20.68 -2.72
C ASN A 95 3.78 -19.95 -1.94
N GLU A 96 2.55 -20.40 -2.10
CA GLU A 96 1.41 -19.98 -1.30
C GLU A 96 1.42 -20.76 0.02
N ILE A 97 1.19 -20.07 1.13
CA ILE A 97 1.27 -20.63 2.48
C ILE A 97 -0.13 -20.77 3.04
N THR A 98 -0.80 -19.64 3.29
CA THR A 98 -2.12 -19.59 3.95
C THR A 98 -2.98 -18.47 3.37
N PRO A 99 -4.30 -18.66 3.28
CA PRO A 99 -5.21 -17.55 3.03
C PRO A 99 -5.17 -16.53 4.17
N LEU A 100 -5.34 -15.26 3.82
CA LEU A 100 -5.39 -14.18 4.80
C LEU A 100 -6.85 -13.95 5.22
N ASP A 101 -7.19 -14.35 6.43
CA ASP A 101 -8.53 -14.17 6.97
C ASP A 101 -8.87 -12.68 7.11
N ASP A 102 -10.08 -12.32 6.67
CA ASP A 102 -10.61 -10.95 6.67
C ASP A 102 -9.74 -9.88 6.00
N LEU A 103 -8.74 -10.27 5.20
CA LEU A 103 -7.78 -9.38 4.53
C LEU A 103 -6.92 -8.55 5.50
N VAL A 104 -6.77 -9.04 6.74
CA VAL A 104 -5.99 -8.39 7.79
C VAL A 104 -4.57 -8.96 7.79
N ALA A 105 -3.57 -8.10 7.61
CA ALA A 105 -2.17 -8.51 7.58
C ALA A 105 -1.50 -8.28 8.94
N GLU A 106 -1.74 -9.19 9.89
CA GLU A 106 -1.05 -9.18 11.17
C GLU A 106 0.35 -9.77 11.05
N LEU A 107 1.32 -9.05 11.62
CA LEU A 107 2.74 -9.34 11.60
C LEU A 107 3.30 -9.17 13.03
N LYS A 108 4.27 -9.99 13.39
CA LYS A 108 5.11 -9.81 14.58
C LYS A 108 6.10 -8.67 14.34
N ASP A 109 6.65 -8.14 15.43
CA ASP A 109 7.64 -7.07 15.34
C ASP A 109 8.87 -7.55 14.56
N MET A 110 9.36 -6.70 13.66
CA MET A 110 10.46 -6.99 12.71
C MET A 110 10.14 -8.08 11.67
N GLU A 111 8.90 -8.56 11.58
CA GLU A 111 8.51 -9.53 10.56
C GLU A 111 8.30 -8.85 9.21
N ILE A 112 8.72 -9.55 8.14
CA ILE A 112 8.38 -9.22 6.76
C ILE A 112 7.45 -10.30 6.24
N LYS A 113 6.29 -9.89 5.73
CA LYS A 113 5.28 -10.77 5.15
C LYS A 113 5.02 -10.40 3.70
N THR A 114 4.93 -11.42 2.86
CA THR A 114 4.60 -11.28 1.45
C THR A 114 3.19 -11.79 1.21
N ILE A 115 2.35 -10.99 0.56
CA ILE A 115 0.95 -11.27 0.33
C ILE A 115 0.66 -11.16 -1.16
N LYS A 116 0.16 -12.24 -1.75
CA LYS A 116 -0.40 -12.22 -3.09
C LYS A 116 -1.87 -11.82 -3.01
N VAL A 117 -2.21 -10.70 -3.64
CA VAL A 117 -3.56 -10.15 -3.68
C VAL A 117 -4.13 -10.31 -5.08
N THR A 118 -5.37 -10.80 -5.16
CA THR A 118 -6.15 -10.85 -6.39
C THR A 118 -7.28 -9.82 -6.30
N PHE A 119 -7.39 -8.98 -7.32
CA PHE A 119 -8.39 -7.93 -7.45
C PHE A 119 -9.38 -8.25 -8.56
N ARG A 120 -10.57 -7.64 -8.48
CA ARG A 120 -11.65 -7.72 -9.47
C ARG A 120 -12.10 -6.33 -9.90
#